data_AF-A0A540MBU2-F1
#
_entry.id   AF-A0A540MBU2-F1
#
_cell.length_a   1.000
_cell.length_b   1.000
_cell.length_c   1.000
_cell.angle_alpha   90.00
_cell.angle_beta   90.00
_cell.angle_gamma   90.00
#
_symmetry.space_group_name_H-M   'P 1'
#
loop_
_entity.id
_entity.type
_entity.pdbx_description
1 polymer ?
#
loop_
_entity_poly.entity_id
_entity_poly.type
_entity_poly.pdbx_seq_one_letter_code
_entity_poly.pdbx_strand_id
1 'polypeptide(L)' 'MVRLAQLVETKIHFLFKLRHTFLRNMVERIFGIFKLRLTIFRYALPIPYKIQAEVVLPCVGLHNFLLKECRFDEFLVEDE' A
#
# COMPACT_ATOMS: atom_id res chain seq x y z
N MET A 1 -40.69 9.44 -1.86
CA MET A 1 -40.02 8.66 -0.80
C MET A 1 -39.17 7.51 -1.36
N VAL A 2 -39.72 6.55 -2.13
CA VAL A 2 -38.99 5.35 -2.62
C VAL A 2 -37.73 5.67 -3.44
N ARG A 3 -37.80 6.62 -4.39
CA ARG A 3 -36.63 7.00 -5.22
C ARG A 3 -35.51 7.70 -4.42
N LEU A 4 -35.85 8.41 -3.34
CA LEU A 4 -34.87 9.04 -2.45
C LEU A 4 -34.14 8.00 -1.60
N ALA A 5 -34.87 6.98 -1.10
CA ALA A 5 -34.26 5.87 -0.37
C ALA A 5 -33.30 5.05 -1.27
N GLN A 6 -33.72 4.73 -2.49
CA GLN A 6 -32.86 4.04 -3.47
C GLN A 6 -31.62 4.88 -3.86
N LEU A 7 -31.77 6.20 -3.99
CA LEU A 7 -30.66 7.12 -4.28
C LEU A 7 -29.65 7.19 -3.13
N VAL A 8 -30.13 7.17 -1.88
CA VAL A 8 -29.27 7.15 -0.69
C VAL A 8 -28.47 5.85 -0.62
N GLU A 9 -29.12 4.71 -0.86
CA GLU A 9 -28.47 3.40 -0.82
C GLU A 9 -27.40 3.24 -1.92
N THR A 10 -27.71 3.67 -3.15
CA THR A 10 -26.72 3.69 -4.25
C THR A 10 -25.55 4.63 -3.97
N LYS A 11 -25.81 5.80 -3.36
CA LYS A 11 -24.74 6.73 -2.97
C LYS A 11 -23.84 6.14 -1.88
N ILE A 12 -24.41 5.47 -0.87
CA ILE A 12 -23.64 4.79 0.18
C ILE A 12 -22.76 3.70 -0.42
N HIS A 13 -23.32 2.84 -1.26
CA HIS A 13 -22.57 1.76 -1.92
C HIS A 13 -21.46 2.29 -2.83
N PHE A 14 -21.72 3.36 -3.59
CA PHE A 14 -20.70 4.02 -4.40
C PHE A 14 -19.56 4.60 -3.56
N LEU A 15 -19.88 5.31 -2.46
CA LEU A 15 -18.87 5.87 -1.56
C LEU A 15 -18.04 4.78 -0.89
N PHE A 16 -18.65 3.65 -0.51
CA PHE A 16 -17.93 2.49 0.01
C PHE A 16 -16.95 1.93 -1.02
N LYS A 17 -17.42 1.70 -2.26
CA LYS A 17 -16.57 1.23 -3.36
C LYS A 17 -15.41 2.17 -3.62
N LEU A 18 -15.66 3.48 -3.69
CA LEU A 18 -14.63 4.48 -3.92
C LEU A 18 -13.54 4.42 -2.83
N ARG A 19 -13.94 4.40 -1.56
CA ARG A 19 -13.01 4.33 -0.43
C ARG A 19 -12.26 3.01 -0.37
N HIS A 20 -12.94 1.91 -0.64
CA HIS A 20 -12.34 0.58 -0.69
C HIS A 20 -11.28 0.50 -1.80
N THR A 21 -11.61 0.94 -3.01
CA THR A 21 -10.65 0.98 -4.12
C THR A 21 -9.48 1.91 -3.83
N PHE A 22 -9.73 3.10 -3.26
CA PHE A 22 -8.66 4.01 -2.84
C PHE A 22 -7.71 3.36 -1.83
N LEU A 23 -8.25 2.72 -0.78
CA LEU A 23 -7.45 2.02 0.23
C LEU A 23 -6.64 0.89 -0.39
N ARG A 24 -7.27 0.05 -1.23
CA ARG A 24 -6.60 -1.04 -1.93
C ARG A 24 -5.44 -0.53 -2.78
N ASN A 25 -5.67 0.51 -3.59
CA ASN A 25 -4.64 1.12 -4.43
C ASN A 25 -3.48 1.66 -3.58
N MET A 26 -3.78 2.26 -2.43
CA MET A 26 -2.76 2.78 -1.52
C MET A 26 -1.91 1.65 -0.90
N VAL A 27 -2.56 0.57 -0.46
CA VAL A 27 -1.86 -0.63 0.06
C VAL A 27 -0.98 -1.27 -1.02
N GLU A 28 -1.52 -1.47 -2.23
CA GLU A 28 -0.78 -2.02 -3.37
C GLU A 28 0.43 -1.15 -3.74
N ARG A 29 0.27 0.18 -3.72
CA ARG A 29 1.38 1.12 -3.97
C ARG A 29 2.48 1.02 -2.92
N ILE A 30 2.13 0.89 -1.63
CA ILE A 30 3.13 0.71 -0.55
C ILE A 30 3.93 -0.58 -0.78
N PHE A 31 3.25 -1.69 -1.05
CA PHE A 31 3.92 -2.96 -1.34
C PHE A 31 4.74 -2.90 -2.63
N GLY A 32 4.28 -2.17 -3.65
CA GLY A 32 5.04 -1.94 -4.88
C GLY A 32 6.36 -1.21 -4.60
N ILE A 33 6.32 -0.12 -3.82
CA ILE A 33 7.52 0.62 -3.42
C ILE A 33 8.46 -0.28 -2.61
N PHE A 34 7.94 -1.08 -1.69
CA PHE A 34 8.76 -1.98 -0.89
C PHE A 34 9.41 -3.08 -1.72
N LYS A 35 8.68 -3.72 -2.63
CA LYS A 35 9.25 -4.72 -3.55
C LYS A 35 10.36 -4.14 -4.43
N LEU A 36 10.20 -2.89 -4.85
CA LEU A 36 11.13 -2.22 -5.74
C LEU A 36 12.39 -1.72 -5.01
N ARG A 37 12.25 -1.18 -3.79
CA ARG A 37 13.36 -0.59 -3.03
C ARG A 37 14.02 -1.54 -2.04
N LEU A 38 13.28 -2.52 -1.53
CA LEU A 38 13.73 -3.44 -0.48
C LEU A 38 13.70 -4.86 -1.04
N THR A 39 14.88 -5.36 -1.42
CA THR A 39 15.07 -6.70 -2.02
C THR A 39 14.50 -7.84 -1.17
N ILE A 40 14.38 -7.64 0.15
CA ILE A 40 13.73 -8.57 1.09
C ILE A 40 12.25 -8.86 0.75
N PHE A 41 11.56 -7.98 0.02
CA PHE A 41 10.17 -8.19 -0.42
C PHE A 41 10.07 -8.76 -1.84
N ARG A 42 11.19 -8.85 -2.57
CA ARG A 42 11.23 -9.36 -3.96
C ARG A 42 10.99 -10.87 -4.01
N TYR A 43 11.40 -11.59 -2.98
CA TYR A 43 11.22 -13.04 -2.85
C TYR A 43 10.61 -13.38 -1.49
N ALA A 44 9.86 -14.48 -1.42
CA ALA A 44 9.38 -15.00 -0.14
C ALA A 44 10.58 -15.45 0.69
N LEU A 45 10.75 -14.87 1.88
CA LEU A 45 11.78 -15.35 2.80
C LEU A 45 11.46 -16.78 3.22
N PRO A 46 12.46 -17.68 3.34
CA PRO A 46 12.29 -19.06 3.81
C PRO A 46 12.08 -19.12 5.33
N ILE A 47 11.17 -18.29 5.85
CA ILE A 47 10.83 -18.15 7.27
C ILE A 47 9.30 -18.24 7.44
N PRO A 48 8.80 -18.56 8.64
CA PRO A 48 7.36 -18.58 8.91
C PRO A 48 6.68 -17.25 8.59
N TYR A 49 5.45 -17.33 8.04
CA TYR A 49 4.66 -16.16 7.65
C TYR A 49 4.52 -15.12 8.76
N LYS A 50 4.41 -15.55 10.02
CA LYS A 50 4.35 -14.65 11.18
C LYS A 50 5.55 -13.70 11.22
N ILE A 51 6.75 -14.23 11.00
CA ILE A 51 7.99 -13.43 11.01
C ILE A 51 8.05 -12.54 9.76
N GLN A 52 7.59 -13.03 8.60
CA GLN A 52 7.51 -12.21 7.38
C GLN A 52 6.61 -10.98 7.59
N ALA A 53 5.48 -11.14 8.28
CA ALA A 53 4.57 -10.05 8.60
C ALA A 53 5.17 -9.06 9.61
N GLU A 54 5.92 -9.56 10.61
CA GLU A 54 6.60 -8.72 11.60
C GLU A 54 7.68 -7.82 10.98
N VAL A 55 8.30 -8.23 9.87
CA VAL A 55 9.31 -7.42 9.14
C VAL A 55 8.69 -6.20 8.44
N VAL A 56 7.39 -6.22 8.11
CA VAL A 56 6.73 -5.11 7.39
C VAL A 56 6.80 -3.80 8.19
N LEU A 57 6.52 -3.85 9.49
CA LEU A 57 6.43 -2.64 10.32
C LEU A 57 7.79 -1.92 10.48
N PRO A 58 8.92 -2.61 10.81
CA PRO A 58 10.25 -2.03 10.75
C PRO A 58 10.60 -1.42 9.38
N CYS A 59 10.21 -2.07 8.28
CA CYS A 59 10.47 -1.56 6.93
C CYS A 59 9.69 -0.27 6.62
N VAL A 60 8.45 -0.14 7.11
CA VAL A 60 7.70 1.13 7.03
C VAL A 60 8.41 2.23 7.81
N GLY A 61 8.86 1.92 9.04
CA GLY A 61 9.62 2.88 9.86
C GLY A 61 10.91 3.32 9.17
N LEU A 62 11.67 2.37 8.64
CA LEU A 62 12.91 2.62 7.89
C LEU A 62 12.64 3.45 6.64
N HIS A 63 11.61 3.12 5.87
CA HIS A 63 11.24 3.87 4.66
C HIS A 63 10.91 5.33 4.99
N ASN A 64 10.10 5.56 6.02
CA ASN A 64 9.73 6.91 6.45
C ASN A 64 10.93 7.71 6.96
N PHE A 65 11.83 7.07 7.72
CA PHE A 65 13.05 7.69 8.21
C PHE A 65 13.97 8.08 7.05
N LEU A 66 14.25 7.14 6.14
CA LEU A 66 15.08 7.38 4.97
C LEU A 66 14.49 8.49 4.08
N LEU A 67 13.18 8.50 3.86
CA LEU A 67 12.52 9.56 3.08
C LEU A 67 12.73 10.95 3.70
N LYS A 68 12.70 11.04 5.04
CA LYS A 68 12.89 12.29 5.77
C LYS A 68 14.33 12.78 5.73
N GLU A 69 15.30 11.88 5.91
CA GLU A 69 16.71 12.24 6.11
C GLU A 69 17.52 12.32 4.80
N CYS A 70 17.20 11.51 3.79
CA CYS A 70 18.08 11.30 2.65
C CYS A 70 17.54 11.78 1.29
N ARG A 71 16.35 12.41 1.22
CA ARG A 71 15.71 12.82 -0.05
C ARG A 71 15.84 11.75 -1.15
N PHE A 72 15.30 10.55 -0.89
CA PHE A 72 15.40 9.35 -1.76
C PHE A 72 14.69 9.43 -3.13
N ASP A 73 14.38 10.64 -3.63
CA ASP A 73 13.65 10.85 -4.88
C ASP A 73 14.44 10.48 -6.15
N GLU A 74 15.75 10.25 -6.07
CA GLU A 74 16.59 9.93 -7.24
C GLU A 74 16.80 8.45 -7.54
N PHE A 75 16.52 7.54 -6.60
CA PHE A 75 16.88 6.13 -6.75
C PHE A 75 15.74 5.28 -7.26
N LEU A 76 15.26 5.52 -8.48
CA LEU A 76 14.54 4.55 -9.33
C LEU A 76 14.58 4.99 -10.80
N VAL A 77 15.76 4.96 -11.42
CA VAL A 77 15.87 4.68 -12.85
C VAL A 77 16.50 3.30 -12.94
N GLU A 78 15.66 2.29 -13.12
CA GLU A 78 16.08 1.06 -13.80
C GLU A 78 15.13 0.91 -14.98
N ASP A 79 15.74 0.97 -16.17
CA ASP A 79 15.15 0.84 -17.49
C ASP A 79 14.44 -0.52 -17.70
N GLU A 80 13.39 -0.47 -18.54
CA GLU A 80 12.61 -1.56 -19.17
C GLU A 80 11.72 -2.49 -18.30
#